data_AF-A0A8S8ZAQ7-F1
#
_entry.id   AF-A0A8S8ZAQ7-F1
#
_cell.length_a   1.000
_cell.length_b   1.000
_cell.length_c   1.000
_cell.angle_alpha   90.00
_cell.angle_beta   90.00
_cell.angle_gamma   90.00
#
_symmetry.space_group_name_H-M   'P 1'
#
loop_
_entity.id
_entity.type
_entity.pdbx_description
1 polymer ?
#
loop_
_entity_poly.entity_id
_entity_poly.type
_entity_poly.pdbx_seq_one_letter_code
_entity_poly.pdbx_strand_id
1 'polypeptide(L)'
;MAMKDTVETFGIPRQLLDDMVSGMEDDFHRNRYETFEDLYSYCFRVASTVGLVCIEIYGYDDQRAREYAESWGVFMQLTNILRDVAEDAERDRIYLPLDDLARFGITEEKREGR
;
A
#
# COMPACT_ATOMS: atom_id res chain seq x y z
N MET A 1 1.99 -14.71 23.65
CA MET A 1 2.24 -13.36 23.09
C MET A 1 1.05 -13.05 22.20
N ALA A 2 0.40 -11.88 22.33
CA ALA A 2 -0.92 -11.63 21.74
C ALA A 2 -0.98 -11.89 20.21
N MET A 3 -0.01 -11.42 19.44
CA MET A 3 0.01 -11.63 17.98
C MET A 3 0.09 -13.10 17.58
N LYS A 4 0.92 -13.90 18.25
CA LYS A 4 1.03 -15.34 18.00
C LYS A 4 -0.31 -16.04 18.25
N ASP A 5 -0.96 -15.70 19.37
CA ASP A 5 -2.26 -16.24 19.75
C ASP A 5 -3.35 -15.89 18.72
N THR A 6 -3.38 -14.65 18.23
CA THR A 6 -4.28 -14.25 17.14
C THR A 6 -4.03 -15.04 15.85
N VAL A 7 -2.77 -15.19 15.42
CA VAL A 7 -2.43 -15.94 14.19
C VAL A 7 -2.88 -17.39 14.29
N GLU A 8 -2.62 -18.04 15.42
CA GLU A 8 -3.01 -19.44 15.65
C GLU A 8 -4.54 -19.60 15.75
N THR A 9 -5.23 -18.64 16.38
CA THR A 9 -6.70 -18.69 16.59
C THR A 9 -7.47 -18.49 15.29
N PHE A 10 -7.06 -17.56 14.45
CA PHE A 10 -7.79 -17.16 13.24
C PHE A 10 -7.20 -17.74 11.94
N GLY A 11 -6.13 -18.55 12.03
CA GLY A 11 -5.53 -19.20 10.86
C GLY A 11 -4.94 -18.21 9.85
N ILE A 12 -4.47 -17.05 10.32
CA ILE A 12 -3.98 -15.97 9.46
C ILE A 12 -2.78 -16.47 8.65
N PRO A 13 -2.81 -16.40 7.30
CA PRO A 13 -1.67 -16.78 6.47
C PRO A 13 -0.45 -15.94 6.80
N ARG A 14 0.64 -16.60 7.23
CA ARG A 14 1.89 -15.92 7.58
C ARG A 14 2.41 -15.02 6.45
N GLN A 15 2.22 -15.44 5.20
CA GLN A 15 2.67 -14.68 4.03
C GLN A 15 2.10 -13.25 4.01
N LEU A 16 0.87 -13.02 4.47
CA LEU A 16 0.30 -11.67 4.52
C LEU A 16 1.05 -10.74 5.48
N LEU A 17 1.56 -11.31 6.59
CA LEU A 17 2.36 -10.56 7.56
C LEU A 17 3.78 -10.33 7.04
N ASP A 18 4.37 -11.34 6.40
CA ASP A 18 5.68 -11.21 5.77
C ASP A 18 5.64 -10.16 4.63
N ASP A 19 4.61 -10.17 3.78
CA ASP A 19 4.40 -9.19 2.71
C ASP A 19 4.20 -7.77 3.26
N MET A 20 3.47 -7.63 4.38
CA MET A 20 3.30 -6.35 5.07
C MET A 20 4.64 -5.80 5.56
N VAL A 21 5.48 -6.65 6.18
CA VAL A 21 6.83 -6.25 6.61
C VAL A 21 7.69 -5.87 5.41
N SER A 22 7.67 -6.65 4.33
CA SER A 22 8.41 -6.32 3.11
C SER A 22 7.97 -4.99 2.49
N GLY A 23 6.67 -4.68 2.49
CA GLY A 23 6.19 -3.37 2.05
C GLY A 23 6.71 -2.20 2.89
N MET A 24 6.81 -2.39 4.21
CA MET A 24 7.41 -1.41 5.13
C MET A 24 8.93 -1.29 4.95
N GLU A 25 9.60 -2.37 4.55
CA GLU A 25 11.03 -2.36 4.20
C GLU A 25 11.27 -1.62 2.87
N ASP A 26 10.41 -1.83 1.87
CA ASP A 26 10.48 -1.16 0.57
C ASP A 26 10.49 0.37 0.73
N ASP A 27 9.77 0.90 1.73
CA ASP A 27 9.74 2.33 2.05
C ASP A 27 11.13 2.92 2.38
N PHE A 28 12.10 2.14 2.87
CA PHE A 28 13.44 2.65 3.16
C PHE A 28 14.30 2.83 1.91
N HIS A 29 13.96 2.16 0.82
CA HIS A 29 14.81 2.03 -0.36
C HIS A 29 14.16 2.53 -1.64
N ARG A 30 12.84 2.60 -1.69
CA ARG A 30 12.05 3.02 -2.84
C ARG A 30 11.24 4.26 -2.49
N ASN A 31 11.40 5.29 -3.31
CA ASN A 31 10.70 6.55 -3.15
C ASN A 31 10.06 7.04 -4.47
N ARG A 32 10.13 6.22 -5.55
CA ARG A 32 9.51 6.43 -6.88
C ARG A 32 8.99 5.11 -7.44
N TYR A 33 7.96 5.22 -8.29
CA TYR A 33 7.28 4.11 -8.96
C TYR A 33 7.17 4.43 -10.45
N GLU A 34 7.59 3.52 -11.32
CA GLU A 34 7.61 3.82 -12.75
C GLU A 34 6.22 3.73 -13.37
N THR A 35 5.46 2.72 -12.94
CA THR A 35 4.15 2.36 -13.47
C THR A 35 3.07 2.29 -12.39
N PHE A 36 1.80 2.28 -12.79
CA PHE A 36 0.71 2.02 -11.85
C PHE A 36 0.81 0.62 -11.23
N GLU A 37 1.30 -0.39 -11.96
CA GLU A 37 1.48 -1.75 -11.45
C GLU A 37 2.52 -1.81 -10.33
N ASP A 38 3.59 -1.01 -10.42
CA ASP A 38 4.56 -0.84 -9.34
C ASP A 38 3.90 -0.26 -8.09
N LEU A 39 3.11 0.81 -8.28
CA LEU A 39 2.39 1.47 -7.19
C LEU A 39 1.33 0.54 -6.57
N TYR A 40 0.62 -0.22 -7.40
CA TYR A 40 -0.38 -1.18 -6.96
C TYR A 40 0.26 -2.26 -6.08
N SER A 41 1.41 -2.79 -6.49
CA SER A 41 2.14 -3.79 -5.72
C SER A 41 2.56 -3.26 -4.34
N TYR A 42 2.97 -2.00 -4.27
CA TYR A 42 3.21 -1.32 -3.00
C TYR A 42 1.93 -1.19 -2.16
N CYS A 43 0.84 -0.67 -2.73
CA CYS A 43 -0.44 -0.52 -2.05
C CYS A 43 -1.00 -1.87 -1.56
N PHE A 44 -0.79 -2.94 -2.32
CA PHE A 44 -1.12 -4.30 -1.92
C PHE A 44 -0.40 -4.66 -0.62
N ARG A 45 0.93 -4.53 -0.61
CA ARG A 45 1.77 -4.90 0.55
C ARG A 45 1.47 -4.08 1.79
N VAL A 46 1.35 -2.76 1.67
CA VAL A 46 1.23 -1.88 2.85
C VAL A 46 -0.20 -1.70 3.35
N ALA A 47 -1.22 -2.00 2.55
CA ALA A 47 -2.62 -1.77 2.93
C ALA A 47 -3.56 -2.96 2.67
N SER A 48 -3.43 -3.65 1.54
CA SER A 48 -4.32 -4.79 1.23
C SER A 48 -4.07 -5.99 2.13
N THR A 49 -2.81 -6.26 2.48
CA THR A 49 -2.44 -7.28 3.48
C THR A 49 -3.16 -7.07 4.81
N VAL A 50 -3.31 -5.81 5.25
CA VAL A 50 -4.06 -5.46 6.48
C VAL A 50 -5.53 -5.86 6.35
N GLY A 51 -6.17 -5.48 5.23
CA GLY A 51 -7.56 -5.85 4.94
C GLY A 51 -7.77 -7.37 4.90
N LEU A 52 -6.84 -8.08 4.25
CA LEU A 52 -6.85 -9.54 4.16
C LEU A 52 -6.68 -10.20 5.53
N VAL A 53 -5.81 -9.67 6.40
CA VAL A 53 -5.70 -10.15 7.80
C VAL A 53 -6.98 -9.89 8.58
N CYS A 54 -7.61 -8.71 8.42
CA CYS A 54 -8.84 -8.37 9.11
C CYS A 54 -10.00 -9.31 8.77
N ILE A 55 -10.17 -9.69 7.50
CA ILE A 55 -11.26 -10.60 7.12
C ILE A 55 -11.06 -12.03 7.65
N GLU A 56 -9.82 -12.51 7.86
CA GLU A 56 -9.59 -13.79 8.55
C GLU A 56 -10.03 -13.72 10.03
N ILE A 57 -9.88 -12.55 10.65
CA ILE A 57 -10.32 -12.33 12.05
C ILE A 57 -11.85 -12.21 12.13
N TYR A 58 -12.47 -11.50 11.19
CA TYR A 58 -13.92 -11.28 11.19
C TYR A 58 -14.71 -12.49 10.71
N GLY A 59 -14.10 -13.34 9.88
CA GLY A 59 -14.76 -14.42 9.17
C GLY A 59 -15.57 -13.92 7.96
N TYR A 60 -15.74 -14.79 6.97
CA TYR A 60 -16.52 -14.53 5.76
C TYR A 60 -17.07 -15.83 5.18
N ASP A 61 -18.28 -15.78 4.63
CA ASP A 61 -18.93 -16.94 3.98
C ASP A 61 -18.68 -16.99 2.46
N ASP A 62 -18.43 -15.83 1.84
CA ASP A 62 -18.20 -15.69 0.40
C ASP A 62 -16.73 -15.36 0.12
N GLN A 63 -16.08 -16.20 -0.70
CA GLN A 63 -14.67 -16.05 -1.04
C GLN A 63 -14.34 -14.71 -1.73
N ARG A 64 -15.34 -14.07 -2.37
CA ARG A 64 -15.19 -12.73 -2.96
C ARG A 64 -14.87 -11.65 -1.93
N ALA A 65 -15.09 -11.91 -0.63
CA ALA A 65 -14.66 -11.01 0.44
C ALA A 65 -13.17 -10.68 0.36
N ARG A 66 -12.33 -11.61 -0.13
CA ARG A 66 -10.89 -11.37 -0.33
C ARG A 66 -10.62 -10.33 -1.41
N GLU A 67 -11.30 -10.44 -2.56
CA GLU A 67 -11.16 -9.50 -3.68
C GLU A 67 -11.60 -8.09 -3.26
N TYR A 68 -12.67 -7.99 -2.47
CA TYR A 68 -13.12 -6.71 -1.93
C TYR A 68 -12.17 -6.15 -0.87
N ALA A 69 -11.62 -6.97 0.03
CA ALA A 69 -10.67 -6.54 1.04
C ALA A 69 -9.37 -6.02 0.41
N GLU A 70 -8.89 -6.68 -0.63
CA GLU A 70 -7.74 -6.22 -1.42
C GLU A 70 -8.03 -4.90 -2.13
N SER A 71 -9.13 -4.86 -2.91
CA SER A 71 -9.52 -3.64 -3.63
C SER A 71 -9.73 -2.45 -2.68
N TRP A 72 -10.29 -2.70 -1.49
CA TRP A 72 -10.48 -1.71 -0.45
C TRP A 72 -9.14 -1.21 0.12
N GLY A 73 -8.20 -2.11 0.40
CA GLY A 73 -6.86 -1.76 0.86
C GLY A 73 -6.13 -0.86 -0.13
N VAL A 74 -6.12 -1.24 -1.42
CA VAL A 74 -5.56 -0.40 -2.49
C VAL A 74 -6.26 0.96 -2.55
N PHE A 75 -7.59 0.99 -2.55
CA PHE A 75 -8.37 2.23 -2.58
C PHE A 75 -8.02 3.18 -1.43
N MET A 76 -7.95 2.65 -0.21
CA MET A 76 -7.59 3.43 0.98
C MET A 76 -6.17 3.99 0.88
N GLN A 77 -5.22 3.21 0.36
CA GLN A 77 -3.84 3.67 0.23
C GLN A 77 -3.67 4.70 -0.89
N LEU A 78 -4.32 4.51 -2.02
CA LEU A 78 -4.37 5.53 -3.07
C LEU A 78 -5.00 6.83 -2.56
N THR A 79 -6.01 6.73 -1.69
CA THR A 79 -6.61 7.90 -1.04
C THR A 79 -5.62 8.62 -0.14
N ASN A 80 -4.81 7.89 0.65
CA ASN A 80 -3.74 8.50 1.45
C ASN A 80 -2.72 9.22 0.56
N ILE A 81 -2.25 8.55 -0.49
CA ILE A 81 -1.29 9.12 -1.45
C ILE A 81 -1.83 10.41 -2.07
N LEU A 82 -3.07 10.40 -2.56
CA LEU A 82 -3.68 11.57 -3.19
C LEU A 82 -3.93 12.72 -2.22
N ARG A 83 -4.21 12.41 -0.95
CA ARG A 83 -4.37 13.42 0.11
C ARG A 83 -3.05 14.11 0.43
N ASP A 84 -1.95 13.34 0.45
CA ASP A 84 -0.68 13.76 1.05
C ASP A 84 0.42 14.07 0.00
N VAL A 85 0.08 14.15 -1.30
CA VAL A 85 1.02 14.38 -2.43
C VAL A 85 2.04 15.48 -2.15
N ALA A 86 1.61 16.63 -1.62
CA ALA A 86 2.50 17.77 -1.37
C ALA A 86 3.46 17.50 -0.20
N GLU A 87 2.97 16.90 0.89
CA GLU A 87 3.78 16.57 2.06
C GLU A 87 4.80 15.47 1.74
N ASP A 88 4.40 14.47 0.95
CA ASP A 88 5.30 13.41 0.49
C ASP A 88 6.41 13.97 -0.41
N ALA A 89 6.08 14.89 -1.32
CA ALA A 89 7.06 15.53 -2.19
C ALA A 89 8.08 16.36 -1.39
N GLU A 90 7.66 17.05 -0.32
CA GLU A 90 8.56 17.76 0.61
C GLU A 90 9.54 16.82 1.31
N ARG A 91 9.17 15.55 1.48
CA ARG A 91 9.99 14.48 2.08
C ARG A 91 10.79 13.69 1.06
N ASP A 92 10.94 14.19 -0.17
CA ASP A 92 11.61 13.48 -1.25
C ASP A 92 10.96 12.12 -1.53
N ARG A 93 9.62 12.07 -1.59
CA ARG A 93 8.82 10.89 -1.96
C ARG A 93 7.76 11.23 -3.01
N ILE A 94 7.67 10.40 -4.05
CA ILE A 94 6.67 10.53 -5.11
C ILE A 94 6.06 9.16 -5.35
N TYR A 95 4.80 8.99 -4.92
CA TYR A 95 4.05 7.75 -5.12
C TYR A 95 3.36 7.68 -6.48
N LEU A 96 2.97 8.83 -7.05
CA LEU A 96 2.32 8.88 -8.35
C LEU A 96 3.27 8.28 -9.42
N PRO A 97 2.77 7.41 -10.31
CA PRO A 97 3.61 6.78 -11.33
C PRO A 97 4.32 7.80 -12.23
N LEU A 98 5.61 7.59 -12.47
CA LEU A 98 6.43 8.50 -13.26
C LEU A 98 5.96 8.56 -14.73
N ASP A 99 5.45 7.45 -15.27
CA ASP A 99 4.87 7.41 -16.62
C ASP A 99 3.60 8.26 -16.75
N ASP A 100 2.73 8.23 -15.74
CA ASP A 100 1.54 9.07 -15.65
C ASP A 100 1.93 10.54 -15.49
N LEU A 101 2.88 10.87 -14.61
CA LEU A 101 3.38 12.24 -14.47
C LEU A 101 3.92 12.77 -15.81
N ALA A 102 4.75 11.97 -16.50
CA ALA A 102 5.29 12.32 -17.81
C ALA A 102 4.18 12.49 -18.87
N ARG A 103 3.17 11.61 -18.88
CA ARG A 103 2.01 11.69 -19.76
C ARG A 103 1.23 12.99 -19.60
N PHE A 104 1.18 13.54 -18.38
CA PHE A 104 0.56 14.84 -18.09
C PHE A 104 1.52 16.02 -18.15
N GLY A 105 2.78 15.82 -18.56
CA GLY A 105 3.79 16.87 -18.67
C GLY A 105 4.24 17.43 -17.31
N ILE A 106 4.08 16.65 -16.24
CA ILE A 106 4.50 16.99 -14.88
C ILE A 106 5.92 16.44 -14.70
N THR A 107 6.86 17.33 -14.38
CA THR A 107 8.23 16.98 -14.03
C THR A 107 8.41 17.02 -12.52
N GLU A 108 9.42 16.31 -12.01
CA GLU A 108 9.82 16.34 -10.60
C GLU A 108 10.47 17.68 -10.19
N GLU A 109 10.17 18.80 -10.88
CA GLU A 109 10.79 20.08 -10.58
C GLU A 109 10.58 20.44 -9.11
N LYS A 110 11.71 20.50 -8.38
CA LYS A 110 11.76 21.07 -7.04
C LYS A 110 11.12 22.44 -7.09
N ARG A 111 10.06 22.65 -6.31
CA ARG A 111 9.63 24.00 -5.96
C ARG A 111 10.75 24.65 -5.16
N GLU A 112 11.65 25.35 -5.83
CA GLU A 112 12.56 26.29 -5.17
C GLU A 112 11.73 27.44 -4.61
N GLY A 113 11.62 27.50 -3.28
CA GLY A 113 11.19 28.69 -2.56
C GLY A 113 9.73 28.75 -2.14
N ARG A 114 9.51 28.50 -0.85
CA ARG A 114 8.79 29.45 0.02
C ARG A 114 9.65 29.73 1.24
#